data_AF-A0A971ZP15-F1
#
_entry.id   AF-A0A971ZP15-F1
#
_cell.length_a   1.000
_cell.length_b   1.000
_cell.length_c   1.000
_cell.angle_alpha   90.00
_cell.angle_beta   90.00
_cell.angle_gamma   90.00
#
_symmetry.space_group_name_H-M   'P 1'
#
loop_
_entity.id
_entity.type
_entity.pdbx_description
1 polymer ?
#
loop_
_entity_poly.entity_id
_entity_poly.type
_entity_poly.pdbx_seq_one_letter_code
_entity_poly.pdbx_strand_id
1 'polypeptide(L)'
;MLASLKLLDLMANHSEAIAKQWAKDVTKNARTPFFHYLSEDYLVPQAAEFYRKLSSVYTLRDAFPTIADFMTKYSETRFREGVPLPEAFYAITLMRRHIWLYAEFQAIFINVMEQQQALDSQTRTILIFDYIVYVLTDTYVKLMGETPGKNKKR
;
A
#
# COMPACT_ATOMS: atom_id res chain seq x y z
N MET A 1 -13.79 8.90 15.41
CA MET A 1 -13.85 9.34 14.01
C MET A 1 -14.05 8.13 13.14
N LEU A 2 -15.07 8.14 12.29
CA LEU A 2 -15.42 7.02 11.40
C LEU A 2 -14.80 7.29 10.03
N ALA A 3 -14.22 6.26 9.41
CA ALA A 3 -13.77 6.35 8.03
C ALA A 3 -14.95 6.66 7.09
N SER A 4 -14.70 7.44 6.04
CA SER A 4 -15.70 7.74 5.03
C SER A 4 -16.10 6.47 4.28
N LEU A 5 -17.39 6.14 4.31
CA LEU A 5 -17.95 5.05 3.51
C LEU A 5 -17.62 5.21 2.01
N LYS A 6 -17.60 6.46 1.51
CA LYS A 6 -17.24 6.74 0.11
C LYS A 6 -15.79 6.35 -0.22
N LEU A 7 -14.86 6.54 0.72
CA LEU A 7 -13.47 6.13 0.52
C LEU A 7 -13.32 4.60 0.54
N LEU A 8 -14.10 3.92 1.39
CA LEU A 8 -14.13 2.45 1.43
C LEU A 8 -14.70 1.89 0.14
N ASP A 9 -15.83 2.43 -0.33
CA ASP A 9 -16.45 2.04 -1.59
C ASP A 9 -15.51 2.30 -2.78
N LEU A 10 -14.77 3.41 -2.76
CA LEU A 10 -13.72 3.68 -3.74
C LEU A 10 -12.65 2.59 -3.74
N MET A 11 -12.10 2.25 -2.58
CA MET A 11 -11.01 1.27 -2.49
C MET A 11 -11.49 -0.16 -2.82
N ALA A 12 -12.75 -0.49 -2.51
CA ALA A 12 -13.32 -1.80 -2.80
C ALA A 12 -13.75 -1.96 -4.26
N ASN A 13 -14.48 -0.98 -4.81
CA ASN A 13 -15.14 -1.10 -6.12
C ASN A 13 -14.32 -0.52 -7.27
N HIS A 14 -13.37 0.39 -6.99
CA HIS A 14 -12.49 0.99 -7.99
C HIS A 14 -11.04 0.54 -7.86
N SER A 15 -10.79 -0.55 -7.12
CA SER A 15 -9.45 -1.06 -6.84
C SER A 15 -8.59 -1.26 -8.09
N GLU A 16 -9.17 -1.77 -9.17
CA GLU A 16 -8.44 -2.06 -10.42
C GLU A 16 -8.07 -0.78 -11.18
N ALA A 17 -8.95 0.23 -11.18
CA ALA A 17 -8.68 1.51 -11.83
C ALA A 17 -7.54 2.26 -11.12
N ILE A 18 -7.57 2.27 -9.78
CA ILE A 18 -6.51 2.85 -8.95
C ILE A 18 -5.20 2.08 -9.16
N ALA A 19 -5.27 0.74 -9.18
CA ALA A 19 -4.11 -0.11 -9.42
C ALA A 19 -3.46 0.12 -10.79
N LYS A 20 -4.25 0.36 -11.84
CA LYS A 20 -3.73 0.71 -13.18
C LYS A 20 -2.98 2.04 -13.17
N GLN A 21 -3.50 3.05 -12.47
CA GLN A 21 -2.80 4.34 -12.33
C GLN A 21 -1.50 4.20 -11.54
N TRP A 22 -1.54 3.44 -10.44
CA TRP A 22 -0.35 3.11 -9.66
C TRP A 22 0.70 2.33 -10.47
N ALA A 23 0.29 1.32 -11.23
CA ALA A 23 1.19 0.50 -12.04
C ALA A 23 1.94 1.33 -13.08
N LYS A 24 1.26 2.29 -13.73
CA LYS A 24 1.88 3.22 -14.69
C LYS A 24 2.91 4.15 -14.06
N ASP A 25 2.72 4.53 -12.79
CA ASP A 25 3.64 5.40 -12.06
C ASP A 25 4.85 4.60 -11.53
N VAL A 26 4.60 3.49 -10.85
CA VAL A 26 5.67 2.66 -10.25
C VAL A 26 6.63 2.08 -11.30
N THR A 27 6.15 1.79 -12.51
CA THR A 27 6.98 1.28 -13.63
C THR A 27 7.84 2.36 -14.30
N LYS A 28 7.66 3.64 -13.95
CA LYS A 28 8.40 4.77 -14.53
C LYS A 28 9.12 5.63 -13.49
N ASN A 29 8.82 5.43 -12.21
CA ASN A 29 9.36 6.25 -11.14
C ASN A 29 10.84 5.95 -10.91
N ALA A 30 11.68 6.99 -10.87
CA ALA A 30 13.13 6.86 -10.69
C ALA A 30 13.54 6.22 -9.35
N ARG A 31 12.62 6.18 -8.36
CA ARG A 31 12.84 5.55 -7.05
C ARG A 31 12.37 4.10 -6.97
N THR A 32 11.82 3.55 -8.05
CA THR A 32 11.41 2.13 -8.14
C THR A 32 11.95 1.42 -9.40
N PRO A 33 13.27 1.47 -9.72
CA PRO A 33 13.84 0.77 -10.89
C PRO A 33 13.50 -0.71 -11.03
N PHE A 34 13.40 -1.45 -9.92
CA PHE A 34 13.00 -2.86 -9.89
C PHE A 34 11.63 -3.09 -10.52
N PHE A 35 10.72 -2.11 -10.42
CA PHE A 35 9.37 -2.27 -10.96
C PHE A 35 9.30 -2.03 -12.47
N HIS A 36 10.34 -1.46 -13.10
CA HIS A 36 10.31 -1.06 -14.52
C HIS A 36 10.22 -2.24 -15.49
N TYR A 37 10.62 -3.43 -15.06
CA TYR A 37 10.56 -4.65 -15.87
C TYR A 37 9.35 -5.54 -15.55
N LEU A 38 8.49 -5.14 -14.61
CA LEU A 38 7.27 -5.88 -14.27
C LEU A 38 6.12 -5.42 -15.17
N SER A 39 5.34 -6.37 -15.68
CA SER A 39 4.19 -6.06 -16.54
C SER A 39 2.99 -5.54 -15.74
N GLU A 40 2.12 -4.76 -16.38
CA GLU A 40 0.84 -4.35 -15.77
C GLU A 40 -0.02 -5.57 -15.40
N ASP A 41 -0.02 -6.62 -16.22
CA ASP A 41 -0.74 -7.89 -15.94
C ASP A 41 -0.27 -8.56 -14.65
N TYR A 42 1.00 -8.36 -14.26
CA TYR A 42 1.52 -8.82 -12.98
C TYR A 42 1.14 -7.87 -11.84
N LEU A 43 1.32 -6.57 -12.05
CA LEU A 43 1.22 -5.55 -11.00
C LEU A 43 -0.21 -5.22 -10.59
N VAL A 44 -1.12 -5.07 -11.56
CA VAL A 44 -2.48 -4.58 -11.34
C VAL A 44 -3.30 -5.51 -10.46
N PRO A 45 -3.33 -6.85 -10.68
CA PRO A 45 -4.12 -7.73 -9.82
C PRO A 45 -3.67 -7.70 -8.36
N GLN A 46 -2.36 -7.61 -8.12
CA GLN A 46 -1.78 -7.58 -6.79
C GLN A 46 -2.09 -6.28 -6.05
N ALA A 47 -1.97 -5.13 -6.73
CA ALA A 47 -2.32 -3.84 -6.16
C ALA A 47 -3.84 -3.69 -5.94
N ALA A 48 -4.66 -4.20 -6.86
CA ALA A 48 -6.11 -4.21 -6.69
C ALA A 48 -6.52 -5.02 -5.45
N GLU A 49 -5.92 -6.20 -5.27
CA GLU A 49 -6.14 -7.02 -4.08
C GLU A 49 -5.65 -6.33 -2.80
N PHE A 50 -4.53 -5.63 -2.86
CA PHE A 50 -4.05 -4.82 -1.76
C PHE A 50 -5.08 -3.76 -1.35
N TYR A 51 -5.66 -3.01 -2.30
CA TYR A 51 -6.68 -2.00 -2.00
C TYR A 51 -7.96 -2.61 -1.39
N ARG A 52 -8.39 -3.78 -1.85
CA ARG A 52 -9.55 -4.50 -1.27
C ARG A 52 -9.28 -4.99 0.16
N LYS A 53 -8.08 -5.51 0.44
CA LYS A 53 -7.69 -5.86 1.82
C LYS A 53 -7.59 -4.62 2.69
N LEU A 54 -7.12 -3.52 2.11
CA LEU A 54 -6.98 -2.26 2.81
C LEU A 54 -8.35 -1.69 3.21
N SER A 55 -9.38 -1.77 2.36
CA SER A 55 -10.72 -1.26 2.69
C SER A 55 -11.37 -1.99 3.87
N SER A 56 -11.05 -3.27 4.09
CA SER A 56 -11.64 -4.05 5.19
C SER A 56 -11.11 -3.67 6.58
N VAL A 57 -9.97 -2.99 6.67
CA VAL A 57 -9.33 -2.66 7.97
C VAL A 57 -9.62 -1.24 8.49
N TYR A 58 -10.28 -0.40 7.69
CA TYR A 58 -10.56 1.00 8.07
C TYR A 58 -11.65 1.14 9.14
N THR A 59 -12.57 0.19 9.23
CA THR A 59 -13.66 0.19 10.21
C THR A 59 -13.29 -0.51 11.51
N LEU A 60 -12.17 -1.26 11.53
CA LEU A 60 -11.71 -1.97 12.72
C LEU A 60 -11.32 -1.00 13.83
N ARG A 61 -11.61 -1.35 15.09
CA ARG A 61 -11.13 -0.54 16.22
C ARG A 61 -9.61 -0.66 16.38
N ASP A 62 -9.11 -1.88 16.26
CA ASP A 62 -7.69 -2.20 16.19
C ASP A 62 -7.41 -2.88 14.84
N ALA A 63 -6.70 -2.16 13.97
CA ALA A 63 -6.39 -2.64 12.62
C ALA A 63 -5.04 -3.35 12.56
N PHE A 64 -4.17 -3.19 13.58
CA PHE A 64 -2.79 -3.62 13.49
C PHE A 64 -2.63 -5.15 13.32
N PRO A 65 -3.34 -6.02 14.07
CA PRO A 65 -3.20 -7.47 13.90
C PRO A 65 -3.55 -7.95 12.50
N THR A 66 -4.62 -7.42 11.92
CA THR A 66 -5.04 -7.76 10.55
C THR A 66 -4.04 -7.26 9.52
N ILE A 67 -3.54 -6.02 9.70
CA ILE A 67 -2.49 -5.46 8.84
C ILE A 67 -1.22 -6.29 8.90
N ALA A 68 -0.78 -6.67 10.09
CA ALA A 68 0.40 -7.49 10.28
C ALA A 68 0.29 -8.84 9.55
N ASP A 69 -0.85 -9.53 9.63
CA ASP A 69 -1.02 -10.82 8.96
C ASP A 69 -0.85 -10.74 7.43
N PHE A 70 -1.53 -9.80 6.76
CA PHE A 70 -1.42 -9.70 5.30
C PHE A 70 -0.12 -9.04 4.86
N MET A 71 0.43 -8.11 5.64
CA MET A 71 1.67 -7.40 5.27
C MET A 71 2.90 -8.25 5.46
N THR A 72 2.97 -9.14 6.45
CA THR A 72 4.08 -10.07 6.57
C THR A 72 4.19 -10.94 5.32
N LYS A 73 3.07 -11.54 4.88
CA LYS A 73 3.00 -12.37 3.65
C LYS A 73 3.40 -11.58 2.41
N TYR A 74 2.90 -10.36 2.27
CA TYR A 74 3.26 -9.46 1.17
C TYR A 74 4.77 -9.16 1.18
N SER A 75 5.32 -8.81 2.33
CA SER A 75 6.71 -8.37 2.49
C SER A 75 7.69 -9.51 2.26
N GLU A 76 7.41 -10.70 2.78
CA GLU A 76 8.20 -11.90 2.50
C GLU A 76 8.21 -12.24 1.01
N THR A 77 7.06 -12.11 0.33
CA THR A 77 6.96 -12.36 -1.11
C THR A 77 7.84 -11.38 -1.89
N ARG A 78 7.73 -10.08 -1.60
CA ARG A 78 8.57 -9.04 -2.24
C ARG A 78 10.06 -9.23 -1.96
N PHE A 79 10.41 -9.64 -0.75
CA PHE A 79 11.79 -9.96 -0.40
C PHE A 79 12.31 -11.16 -1.21
N ARG A 80 11.53 -12.24 -1.32
CA ARG A 80 11.89 -13.45 -2.09
C ARG A 80 12.01 -13.18 -3.60
N GLU A 81 11.22 -12.25 -4.13
CA GLU A 81 11.36 -11.75 -5.51
C GLU A 81 12.63 -10.92 -5.72
N GLY A 82 13.28 -10.48 -4.64
CA GLY A 82 14.48 -9.63 -4.68
C GLY A 82 14.18 -8.13 -4.76
N VAL A 83 12.94 -7.69 -4.51
CA VAL A 83 12.56 -6.27 -4.52
C VAL A 83 13.34 -5.55 -3.42
N PRO A 84 14.17 -4.53 -3.72
CA PRO A 84 14.91 -3.81 -2.69
C PRO A 84 13.97 -3.09 -1.72
N LEU A 85 14.31 -3.08 -0.42
CA LEU A 85 13.50 -2.45 0.62
C LEU A 85 13.12 -0.99 0.31
N PRO A 86 14.04 -0.10 -0.12
CA PRO A 86 13.68 1.28 -0.43
C PRO A 86 12.61 1.39 -1.54
N GLU A 87 12.66 0.48 -2.52
CA GLU A 87 11.73 0.45 -3.63
C GLU A 87 10.38 -0.13 -3.23
N ALA A 88 10.37 -1.20 -2.44
CA ALA A 88 9.13 -1.76 -1.87
C ALA A 88 8.40 -0.72 -1.01
N PHE A 89 9.14 0.00 -0.17
CA PHE A 89 8.61 1.11 0.63
C PHE A 89 8.04 2.23 -0.25
N TYR A 90 8.79 2.64 -1.29
CA TYR A 90 8.36 3.73 -2.15
C TYR A 90 7.13 3.33 -2.99
N ALA A 91 7.06 2.08 -3.43
CA ALA A 91 5.90 1.53 -4.11
C ALA A 91 4.62 1.59 -3.24
N ILE A 92 4.72 1.26 -1.94
CA ILE A 92 3.62 1.44 -0.97
C ILE A 92 3.26 2.92 -0.78
N THR A 93 4.26 3.81 -0.75
CA THR A 93 4.04 5.27 -0.68
C THR A 93 3.24 5.77 -1.89
N LEU A 94 3.56 5.27 -3.09
CA LEU A 94 2.80 5.55 -4.31
C LEU A 94 1.38 4.97 -4.22
N MET A 95 1.19 3.76 -3.68
CA MET A 95 -0.15 3.20 -3.51
C MET A 95 -1.04 4.11 -2.66
N ARG A 96 -0.50 4.65 -1.55
CA ARG A 96 -1.21 5.64 -0.70
C ARG A 96 -1.61 6.88 -1.49
N ARG A 97 -0.69 7.40 -2.31
CA ARG A 97 -0.92 8.61 -3.11
C ARG A 97 -2.06 8.41 -4.11
N HIS A 98 -2.12 7.26 -4.77
CA HIS A 98 -3.13 6.98 -5.79
C HIS A 98 -4.55 6.80 -5.22
N ILE A 99 -4.70 6.48 -3.93
CA ILE A 99 -6.02 6.54 -3.25
C ILE A 99 -6.57 7.98 -3.29
N TRP A 100 -5.74 8.96 -2.94
CA TRP A 100 -6.14 10.37 -2.87
C TRP A 100 -6.31 10.99 -4.27
N LEU A 101 -5.36 10.74 -5.18
CA LEU A 101 -5.46 11.26 -6.54
C LEU A 101 -6.72 10.78 -7.26
N TYR A 102 -7.08 9.51 -7.08
CA TYR A 102 -8.30 8.97 -7.68
C TYR A 102 -9.55 9.57 -7.02
N ALA A 103 -9.57 9.73 -5.69
CA ALA A 103 -10.69 10.32 -4.97
C ALA A 103 -10.93 11.80 -5.34
N GLU A 104 -9.85 12.58 -5.49
CA GLU A 104 -9.91 13.97 -5.95
C GLU A 104 -10.44 14.05 -7.39
N PHE A 105 -9.93 13.20 -8.29
CA PHE A 105 -10.37 13.18 -9.68
C PHE A 105 -11.87 12.85 -9.83
N GLN A 106 -12.41 12.00 -8.95
CA GLN A 106 -13.83 11.63 -8.94
C GLN A 106 -14.73 12.63 -8.18
N ALA A 107 -14.18 13.74 -7.68
CA ALA A 107 -14.91 14.78 -6.93
C ALA A 107 -15.78 14.19 -5.80
N ILE A 108 -15.25 13.24 -5.03
CA ILE A 108 -16.04 12.43 -4.08
C ILE A 108 -16.55 13.23 -2.87
N PHE A 109 -15.82 14.29 -2.51
CA PHE A 109 -16.08 15.13 -1.34
C PHE A 109 -16.44 16.55 -1.79
N ILE A 110 -17.73 16.81 -1.97
CA ILE A 110 -18.24 18.05 -2.58
C ILE A 110 -18.69 19.04 -1.51
N ASN A 111 -19.35 18.56 -0.45
CA ASN A 111 -19.88 19.41 0.62
C ASN A 111 -18.98 19.43 1.88
N VAL A 112 -19.23 20.38 2.78
CA VAL A 112 -18.41 20.61 3.98
C VAL A 112 -18.36 19.38 4.91
N MET A 113 -19.48 18.66 5.06
CA MET A 113 -19.52 17.45 5.88
C MET A 113 -18.65 16.35 5.28
N GLU A 114 -18.69 16.19 3.96
CA GLU A 114 -17.87 15.23 3.22
C GLU A 114 -16.38 15.60 3.29
N GLN A 115 -16.04 16.88 3.27
CA GLN A 115 -14.66 17.35 3.48
C GLN A 115 -14.15 17.00 4.88
N GLN A 116 -14.97 17.16 5.92
CA GLN A 116 -14.59 16.72 7.27
C GLN A 116 -14.39 15.19 7.33
N GLN A 117 -15.27 14.41 6.69
CA GLN A 117 -15.10 12.97 6.58
C GLN A 117 -13.83 12.59 5.81
N ALA A 118 -13.43 13.39 4.82
CA ALA A 118 -12.18 13.20 4.08
C ALA A 118 -10.96 13.40 5.00
N LEU A 119 -10.96 14.42 5.86
CA LEU A 119 -9.90 14.67 6.85
C LEU A 119 -9.79 13.53 7.87
N ASP A 120 -10.92 13.05 8.40
CA ASP A 120 -10.97 11.90 9.30
C ASP A 120 -10.42 10.64 8.63
N SER A 121 -10.81 10.43 7.37
CA SER A 121 -10.33 9.31 6.55
C SER A 121 -8.85 9.43 6.24
N GLN A 122 -8.35 10.65 6.02
CA GLN A 122 -6.93 10.92 5.78
C GLN A 122 -6.09 10.58 7.00
N THR A 123 -6.53 11.01 8.18
CA THR A 123 -5.87 10.65 9.45
C THR A 123 -5.85 9.13 9.63
N ARG A 124 -6.96 8.46 9.31
CA ARG A 124 -7.05 6.99 9.39
C ARG A 124 -6.16 6.29 8.37
N THR A 125 -6.09 6.77 7.13
CA THR A 125 -5.18 6.27 6.10
C THR A 125 -3.73 6.41 6.53
N ILE A 126 -3.34 7.55 7.12
CA ILE A 126 -1.97 7.75 7.62
C ILE A 126 -1.61 6.65 8.62
N LEU A 127 -2.43 6.46 9.66
CA LEU A 127 -2.19 5.43 10.69
C LEU A 127 -2.05 4.02 10.09
N ILE A 128 -2.92 3.66 9.16
CA ILE A 128 -2.89 2.35 8.50
C ILE A 128 -1.61 2.18 7.68
N PHE A 129 -1.19 3.20 6.94
CA PHE A 129 0.05 3.14 6.17
C PHE A 129 1.30 3.15 7.05
N ASP A 130 1.25 3.77 8.22
CA ASP A 130 2.34 3.70 9.21
C ASP A 130 2.52 2.25 9.70
N TYR A 131 1.43 1.54 9.98
CA TYR A 131 1.48 0.11 10.31
C TYR A 131 2.01 -0.75 9.16
N ILE A 132 1.54 -0.50 7.93
CA ILE A 132 1.98 -1.20 6.73
C ILE A 132 3.49 -1.06 6.54
N VAL A 133 3.99 0.17 6.66
CA VAL A 133 5.42 0.49 6.55
C VAL A 133 6.21 -0.18 7.67
N TYR A 134 5.73 -0.14 8.91
CA TYR A 134 6.40 -0.79 10.04
C TYR A 134 6.56 -2.29 9.81
N VAL A 135 5.48 -2.98 9.41
CA VAL A 135 5.52 -4.44 9.15
C VAL A 135 6.42 -4.75 7.96
N LEU A 136 6.39 -3.94 6.89
CA LEU A 136 7.26 -4.10 5.73
C LEU A 136 8.74 -4.03 6.12
N THR A 137 9.13 -2.98 6.84
CA THR A 137 10.54 -2.77 7.22
C THR A 137 11.00 -3.83 8.23
N ASP A 138 10.19 -4.13 9.24
CA ASP A 138 10.49 -5.17 10.24
C ASP A 138 10.68 -6.55 9.60
N THR A 139 9.79 -6.94 8.68
CA THR A 139 9.90 -8.21 7.95
C THR A 139 11.18 -8.27 7.11
N TYR A 140 11.48 -7.22 6.36
CA TYR A 140 12.70 -7.16 5.56
C TYR A 140 13.97 -7.21 6.42
N VAL A 141 14.01 -6.48 7.53
CA VAL A 141 15.16 -6.48 8.45
C VAL A 141 15.41 -7.87 9.03
N LYS A 142 14.35 -8.58 9.45
CA LYS A 142 14.46 -9.96 9.95
C LYS A 142 15.05 -10.89 8.88
N LEU A 143 14.48 -10.88 7.67
CA LEU A 143 14.94 -11.75 6.58
C LEU A 143 16.38 -11.43 6.13
N MET A 144 16.77 -10.15 6.12
CA MET A 144 18.15 -9.75 5.86
C MET A 144 19.13 -10.25 6.92
N GLY A 145 18.71 -10.30 8.19
CA GLY A 145 19.50 -10.84 9.30
C GLY A 145 19.56 -12.37 9.34
N GLU A 146 18.51 -13.04 8.87
CA GLU A 146 18.41 -14.51 8.83
C GLU A 146 19.10 -15.13 7.61
N THR A 147 19.46 -14.35 6.60
CA THR A 147 20.10 -14.86 5.37
C THR A 147 21.48 -15.49 5.71
N PRO A 148 21.65 -16.82 5.66
CA PRO A 148 22.91 -17.48 6.00
C PRO A 148 23.87 -17.32 4.81
N GLY A 149 24.64 -16.23 4.79
CA GLY A 149 25.57 -16.00 3.67
C GLY A 149 26.52 -14.80 3.76
N LYS A 150 26.34 -13.84 4.67
CA LYS A 150 27.24 -12.68 4.79
C LYS A 150 28.29 -12.76 5.90
N ASN A 151 28.34 -13.86 6.66
CA ASN A 151 29.42 -14.13 7.64
C ASN A 151 30.42 -15.19 7.15
N LYS A 152 30.92 -15.05 5.91
CA LYS A 152 32.19 -15.67 5.50
C LYS A 152 33.11 -14.62 4.91
N LYS A 153 34.19 -14.37 5.64
CA LYS A 153 35.37 -13.53 5.34
C LYS A 153 35.23 -12.05 5.68
N ARG A 154 35.60 -11.71 6.92
CA ARG A 154 36.75 -10.85 7.19
C ARG A 154 37.42 -11.30 8.49
#